data_AF-X1VDC3-F1
#
_entry.id   AF-X1VDC3-F1
#
_cell.length_a   1.000
_cell.length_b   1.000
_cell.length_c   1.000
_cell.angle_alpha   90.00
_cell.angle_beta   90.00
_cell.angle_gamma   90.00
#
_symmetry.space_group_name_H-M   'P 1'
#
loop_
_entity.id
_entity.type
_entity.pdbx_description
1 polymer ?
#
loop_
_entity_poly.entity_id
_entity_poly.type
_entity_poly.pdbx_seq_one_letter_code
_entity_poly.pdbx_strand_id
1 'polypeptide(L)'
;MYEAGLRKPGGMVAVIGLDEVSLAEVCGETDTRIANINCPGQLVISGAKENLTKAADLAKAKGAHRVVPLAVSGAFHTSLMQSAVDGLSEIIATLSFREPLIPIIANTTAQPITTAEPVKAELLRQLCNGVQWQRSVEFMINDGVSIFIEIGPGKVLSGLIRRINRDVKTLNIGDAEAIKNIV
;
A
#
# COMPACT_ATOMS: atom_id res chain seq x y z
N MET A 1 8.24 -12.88 1.78
CA MET A 1 7.48 -12.36 0.61
C MET A 1 8.09 -12.78 -0.73
N TYR A 2 9.37 -12.52 -1.01
CA TYR A 2 10.04 -12.94 -2.25
C TYR A 2 9.84 -14.44 -2.55
N GLU A 3 10.13 -15.31 -1.57
CA GLU A 3 9.95 -16.76 -1.71
C GLU A 3 8.49 -17.18 -1.99
N ALA A 4 7.51 -16.48 -1.39
CA ALA A 4 6.10 -16.72 -1.67
C ALA A 4 5.76 -16.42 -3.13
N GLY A 5 6.35 -15.35 -3.68
CA GLY A 5 6.23 -15.01 -5.10
C GLY A 5 6.87 -16.04 -6.04
N LEU A 6 7.95 -16.72 -5.62
CA LEU A 6 8.51 -17.84 -6.36
C LEU A 6 7.61 -19.08 -6.33
N ARG A 7 6.98 -19.39 -5.18
CA ARG A 7 6.08 -20.54 -5.03
C ARG A 7 4.74 -20.37 -5.74
N LYS A 8 4.17 -19.16 -5.67
CA LYS A 8 2.91 -18.79 -6.34
C LYS A 8 3.14 -17.54 -7.19
N PRO A 9 3.57 -17.71 -8.45
CA PRO A 9 3.86 -16.60 -9.34
C PRO A 9 2.67 -15.67 -9.54
N GLY A 10 2.94 -14.38 -9.46
CA GLY A 10 1.96 -13.32 -9.64
C GLY A 10 2.67 -11.98 -9.78
N GLY A 11 1.91 -10.90 -9.78
CA GLY A 11 2.49 -9.57 -9.90
C GLY A 11 1.55 -8.49 -9.42
N MET A 12 1.89 -7.25 -9.77
CA MET A 12 1.09 -6.08 -9.48
C MET A 12 1.05 -5.14 -10.68
N VAL A 13 -0.05 -4.41 -10.82
CA VAL A 13 -0.28 -3.48 -11.91
C VAL A 13 -0.87 -2.19 -11.35
N ALA A 14 -0.20 -1.06 -11.58
CA ALA A 14 -0.75 0.26 -11.26
C ALA A 14 -1.78 0.66 -12.31
N VAL A 15 -2.95 1.11 -11.86
CA VAL A 15 -4.06 1.60 -12.67
C VAL A 15 -4.28 3.08 -12.34
N ILE A 16 -4.18 3.93 -13.35
CA ILE A 16 -4.26 5.38 -13.24
C ILE A 16 -5.47 5.87 -14.01
N GLY A 17 -6.25 6.77 -13.41
CA GLY A 17 -7.41 7.40 -14.04
C GLY A 17 -8.70 6.59 -13.94
N LEU A 18 -8.77 5.61 -13.04
CA LEU A 18 -9.99 4.87 -12.73
C LEU A 18 -10.29 4.98 -11.23
N ASP A 19 -11.56 5.07 -10.87
CA ASP A 19 -12.01 5.10 -9.48
C ASP A 19 -12.05 3.69 -8.87
N GLU A 20 -12.20 3.63 -7.54
CA GLU A 20 -12.16 2.39 -6.77
C GLU A 20 -13.34 1.47 -7.07
N VAL A 21 -14.54 2.00 -7.34
CA VAL A 21 -15.74 1.21 -7.62
C VAL A 21 -15.57 0.51 -8.96
N SER A 22 -15.25 1.27 -10.00
CA SER A 22 -14.99 0.72 -11.34
C SER A 22 -13.86 -0.31 -11.33
N LEU A 23 -12.79 -0.08 -10.59
CA LEU A 23 -11.68 -1.03 -10.49
C LEU A 23 -12.02 -2.28 -9.66
N ALA A 24 -12.91 -2.16 -8.67
CA ALA A 24 -13.39 -3.29 -7.89
C ALA A 24 -14.20 -4.26 -8.76
N GLU A 25 -15.03 -3.74 -9.68
CA GLU A 25 -15.72 -4.56 -10.69
C GLU A 25 -14.72 -5.32 -11.57
N VAL A 26 -13.70 -4.63 -12.10
CA VAL A 26 -12.62 -5.27 -12.88
C VAL A 26 -11.98 -6.41 -12.10
N CYS A 27 -11.69 -6.18 -10.82
CA CYS A 27 -11.10 -7.19 -9.95
C CYS A 27 -12.02 -8.40 -9.75
N GLY A 28 -13.32 -8.18 -9.58
CA GLY A 28 -14.32 -9.25 -9.45
C GLY A 28 -14.42 -10.11 -10.71
N GLU A 29 -14.37 -9.49 -11.89
CA GLU A 29 -14.45 -10.19 -13.19
C GLU A 29 -13.19 -10.99 -13.54
N THR A 30 -12.05 -10.62 -12.96
CA THR A 30 -10.73 -11.16 -13.35
C THR A 30 -10.03 -11.94 -12.26
N ASP A 31 -10.65 -12.11 -11.08
CA ASP A 31 -10.04 -12.74 -9.91
C ASP A 31 -8.68 -12.11 -9.56
N THR A 32 -8.67 -10.77 -9.50
CA THR A 32 -7.58 -9.96 -8.95
C THR A 32 -8.08 -9.20 -7.72
N ARG A 33 -7.18 -8.52 -7.01
CA ARG A 33 -7.53 -7.70 -5.84
C ARG A 33 -6.91 -6.32 -5.94
N ILE A 34 -7.61 -5.31 -5.44
CA ILE A 34 -7.02 -4.00 -5.19
C ILE A 34 -6.05 -4.15 -4.01
N ALA A 35 -4.77 -3.96 -4.30
CA ALA A 35 -3.66 -4.11 -3.37
C ALA A 35 -3.24 -2.78 -2.73
N ASN A 36 -3.39 -1.66 -3.44
CA ASN A 36 -3.09 -0.34 -2.89
C ASN A 36 -4.09 0.69 -3.39
N ILE A 37 -4.56 1.52 -2.47
CA ILE A 37 -5.43 2.66 -2.72
C ILE A 37 -4.59 3.88 -2.38
N ASN A 38 -3.82 4.36 -3.35
CA ASN A 38 -2.71 5.27 -3.11
C ASN A 38 -3.14 6.74 -3.10
N CYS A 39 -4.04 7.15 -3.99
CA CYS A 39 -4.62 8.49 -4.01
C CYS A 39 -5.75 8.50 -5.05
N PRO A 40 -6.56 9.57 -5.13
CA PRO A 40 -7.59 9.69 -6.14
C PRO A 40 -7.05 9.41 -7.55
N GLY A 41 -7.66 8.43 -8.22
CA GLY A 41 -7.28 8.00 -9.57
C GLY A 41 -5.91 7.33 -9.69
N GLN A 42 -5.33 6.79 -8.60
CA GLN A 42 -4.18 5.89 -8.68
C GLN A 42 -4.33 4.74 -7.70
N LEU A 43 -4.58 3.56 -8.25
CA LEU A 43 -4.80 2.32 -7.54
C LEU A 43 -3.82 1.27 -8.04
N VAL A 44 -3.63 0.20 -7.28
CA VAL A 44 -2.81 -0.94 -7.71
C VAL A 44 -3.62 -2.21 -7.54
N ILE A 45 -3.63 -3.05 -8.56
CA ILE A 45 -4.18 -4.40 -8.50
C ILE A 45 -3.06 -5.43 -8.41
N SER A 46 -3.39 -6.58 -7.84
CA SER A 46 -2.47 -7.69 -7.60
C SER A 46 -3.18 -9.02 -7.81
N GLY A 47 -2.45 -10.04 -8.26
CA GLY A 47 -3.02 -11.36 -8.53
C GLY A 47 -2.11 -12.24 -9.40
N ALA A 48 -2.67 -13.35 -9.88
CA ALA A 48 -1.99 -14.22 -10.83
C ALA A 48 -1.67 -13.47 -12.14
N LYS A 49 -0.56 -13.82 -12.79
CA LYS A 49 -0.05 -13.07 -13.97
C LYS A 49 -1.03 -13.04 -15.14
N GLU A 50 -1.71 -14.16 -15.39
CA GLU A 50 -2.73 -14.28 -16.44
C GLU A 50 -3.97 -13.42 -16.14
N ASN A 51 -4.42 -13.41 -14.88
CA ASN A 51 -5.55 -12.60 -14.42
C ASN A 51 -5.24 -11.10 -14.51
N LEU A 52 -4.03 -10.69 -14.15
CA LEU A 52 -3.58 -9.30 -14.26
C LEU A 52 -3.55 -8.79 -15.71
N THR A 53 -3.27 -9.68 -16.67
CA THR A 53 -3.30 -9.30 -18.09
C THR A 53 -4.73 -8.97 -18.51
N LYS A 54 -5.70 -9.83 -18.16
CA LYS A 54 -7.13 -9.59 -18.41
C LYS A 54 -7.63 -8.33 -17.68
N ALA A 55 -7.23 -8.15 -16.42
CA ALA A 55 -7.59 -6.99 -15.62
C ALA A 55 -7.04 -5.69 -16.20
N ALA A 56 -5.81 -5.70 -16.72
CA ALA A 56 -5.21 -4.55 -17.37
C ALA A 56 -5.97 -4.13 -18.62
N ASP A 57 -6.39 -5.08 -19.45
CA ASP A 57 -7.14 -4.79 -20.68
C ASP A 57 -8.57 -4.32 -20.36
N LEU A 58 -9.24 -4.96 -19.40
CA LEU A 58 -10.56 -4.55 -18.94
C LEU A 58 -10.53 -3.16 -18.28
N ALA A 59 -9.52 -2.85 -17.47
CA ALA A 59 -9.35 -1.52 -16.88
C ALA A 59 -9.19 -0.43 -17.95
N LYS A 60 -8.41 -0.69 -19.02
CA LYS A 60 -8.31 0.24 -20.17
C LYS A 60 -9.65 0.40 -20.87
N ALA A 61 -10.38 -0.69 -21.09
CA ALA A 61 -11.71 -0.65 -21.71
C ALA A 61 -12.73 0.15 -20.87
N LYS A 62 -12.61 0.11 -19.53
CA LYS A 62 -13.41 0.93 -18.59
C LYS A 62 -12.88 2.36 -18.41
N GLY A 63 -11.89 2.80 -19.20
CA GLY A 63 -11.45 4.19 -19.24
C GLY A 63 -10.23 4.53 -18.38
N ALA A 64 -9.48 3.54 -17.87
CA ALA A 64 -8.21 3.81 -17.22
C ALA A 64 -7.26 4.55 -18.18
N HIS A 65 -6.80 5.74 -17.77
CA HIS A 65 -5.86 6.55 -18.53
C HIS A 65 -4.52 5.84 -18.76
N ARG A 66 -4.02 5.09 -17.76
CA ARG A 66 -2.78 4.33 -17.89
C ARG A 66 -2.79 3.09 -17.01
N VAL A 67 -2.21 2.02 -17.54
CA VAL A 67 -2.01 0.76 -16.81
C VAL A 67 -0.55 0.35 -16.93
N VAL A 68 0.13 0.14 -15.79
CA VAL A 68 1.58 -0.05 -15.72
C VAL A 68 1.91 -1.28 -14.86
N PRO A 69 2.48 -2.35 -15.45
CA PRO A 69 3.04 -3.46 -14.67
C PRO A 69 4.15 -2.97 -13.73
N LEU A 70 4.15 -3.44 -12.50
CA LEU A 70 5.16 -3.10 -11.51
C LEU A 70 6.27 -4.17 -11.48
N ALA A 71 7.52 -3.73 -11.37
CA ALA A 71 8.68 -4.60 -11.25
C ALA A 71 8.80 -5.15 -9.82
N VAL A 72 7.92 -6.09 -9.47
CA VAL A 72 7.86 -6.73 -8.15
C VAL A 72 7.91 -8.25 -8.27
N SER A 73 8.29 -8.91 -7.18
CA SER A 73 8.53 -10.35 -7.17
C SER A 73 7.29 -11.21 -6.95
N GLY A 74 6.11 -10.63 -6.71
CA GLY A 74 4.90 -11.41 -6.45
C GLY A 74 3.65 -10.56 -6.31
N ALA A 75 2.53 -11.26 -6.09
CA ALA A 75 1.21 -10.66 -5.90
C ALA A 75 0.99 -10.22 -4.44
N PHE A 76 1.66 -9.14 -4.03
CA PHE A 76 1.53 -8.63 -2.66
C PHE A 76 0.10 -8.19 -2.33
N HIS A 77 -0.25 -8.25 -1.04
CA HIS A 77 -1.58 -7.89 -0.52
C HIS A 77 -2.71 -8.78 -1.05
N THR A 78 -2.40 -10.05 -1.35
CA THR A 78 -3.38 -11.08 -1.75
C THR A 78 -3.15 -12.37 -0.98
N SER A 79 -4.12 -13.28 -1.03
CA SER A 79 -4.01 -14.63 -0.43
C SER A 79 -2.84 -15.46 -0.99
N LEU A 80 -2.25 -15.08 -2.14
CA LEU A 80 -1.04 -15.72 -2.67
C LEU A 80 0.17 -15.52 -1.73
N MET A 81 0.13 -14.52 -0.85
CA MET A 81 1.16 -14.27 0.16
C MET A 81 1.00 -15.07 1.45
N GLN A 82 0.04 -16.00 1.55
CA GLN A 82 -0.20 -16.75 2.79
C GLN A 82 1.07 -17.43 3.34
N SER A 83 1.88 -18.05 2.48
CA SER A 83 3.14 -18.68 2.94
C SER A 83 4.15 -17.68 3.53
N ALA A 84 4.08 -16.39 3.16
CA ALA A 84 4.87 -15.34 3.80
C ALA A 84 4.30 -14.93 5.16
N VAL A 85 2.97 -15.02 5.35
CA VAL A 85 2.31 -14.81 6.65
C VAL A 85 2.78 -15.90 7.62
N ASP A 86 2.76 -17.15 7.18
CA ASP A 86 3.15 -18.29 8.02
C ASP A 86 4.58 -18.12 8.52
N GLY A 87 5.53 -17.84 7.63
CA GLY A 87 6.93 -17.59 8.02
C GLY A 87 7.13 -16.32 8.88
N LEU A 88 6.38 -15.24 8.61
CA LEU A 88 6.48 -14.03 9.44
C LEU A 88 5.86 -14.25 10.84
N SER A 89 4.82 -15.07 10.95
CA SER A 89 4.15 -15.36 12.22
C SER A 89 5.08 -16.05 13.21
N GLU A 90 5.90 -17.00 12.72
CA GLU A 90 6.92 -17.67 13.52
C GLU A 90 7.93 -16.67 14.08
N ILE A 91 8.40 -15.74 13.24
CA ILE A 91 9.36 -14.70 13.66
C ILE A 91 8.72 -13.75 14.68
N ILE A 92 7.51 -13.24 14.40
CA ILE A 92 6.81 -12.31 15.30
C ILE A 92 6.59 -12.93 16.67
N ALA A 93 6.30 -14.23 16.76
CA ALA A 93 6.12 -14.94 18.03
C ALA A 93 7.39 -14.93 18.91
N THR A 94 8.58 -14.78 18.32
CA THR A 94 9.86 -14.72 19.06
C THR A 94 10.25 -13.31 19.51
N LEU A 95 9.58 -12.28 18.99
CA LEU A 95 9.96 -10.88 19.21
C LEU A 95 9.18 -10.27 20.38
N SER A 96 9.87 -9.42 21.14
CA SER A 96 9.23 -8.58 22.16
C SER A 96 8.82 -7.25 21.54
N PHE A 97 7.54 -6.90 21.67
CA PHE A 97 6.99 -5.63 21.20
C PHE A 97 6.72 -4.70 22.37
N ARG A 98 7.01 -3.42 22.18
CA ARG A 98 6.64 -2.34 23.11
C ARG A 98 5.46 -1.57 22.54
N GLU A 99 4.73 -0.91 23.42
CA GLU A 99 3.69 0.01 22.97
C GLU A 99 4.33 1.17 22.19
N PRO A 100 3.73 1.57 21.06
CA PRO A 100 4.22 2.68 20.27
C PRO A 100 4.04 4.00 21.04
N LEU A 101 5.10 4.80 21.13
CA LEU A 101 5.05 6.13 21.78
C LEU A 101 4.19 7.13 21.00
N ILE A 102 4.07 6.93 19.69
CA ILE A 102 3.26 7.73 18.77
C ILE A 102 2.35 6.75 18.02
N PRO A 103 1.04 7.04 17.85
CA PRO A 103 0.14 6.15 17.15
C PRO A 103 0.64 5.76 15.75
N ILE A 104 0.51 4.48 15.39
CA ILE A 104 0.82 3.99 14.06
C ILE A 104 -0.49 3.88 13.28
N ILE A 105 -0.59 4.55 12.13
CA ILE A 105 -1.78 4.39 11.27
C ILE A 105 -1.65 3.08 10.50
N ALA A 106 -2.56 2.14 10.79
CA ALA A 106 -2.58 0.83 10.15
C ALA A 106 -2.77 0.95 8.65
N ASN A 107 -1.99 0.20 7.86
CA ASN A 107 -2.13 0.18 6.41
C ASN A 107 -3.50 -0.34 5.99
N THR A 108 -4.06 -1.26 6.75
CA THR A 108 -5.14 -2.11 6.24
C THR A 108 -6.51 -1.73 6.80
N THR A 109 -6.56 -0.89 7.84
CA THR A 109 -7.78 -0.19 8.33
C THR A 109 -7.73 1.33 8.22
N ALA A 110 -6.57 1.94 7.99
CA ALA A 110 -6.38 3.38 8.09
C ALA A 110 -6.78 3.97 9.46
N GLN A 111 -6.63 3.19 10.53
CA GLN A 111 -6.96 3.59 11.91
C GLN A 111 -5.71 3.57 12.80
N PRO A 112 -5.67 4.39 13.86
CA PRO A 112 -4.53 4.44 14.77
C PRO A 112 -4.42 3.16 15.59
N ILE A 113 -3.19 2.65 15.72
CA ILE A 113 -2.79 1.57 16.62
C ILE A 113 -1.90 2.18 17.70
N THR A 114 -2.28 1.97 18.96
CA THR A 114 -1.61 2.54 20.14
C THR A 114 -1.05 1.49 21.10
N THR A 115 -1.27 0.20 20.84
CA THR A 115 -0.80 -0.90 21.70
C THR A 115 -0.02 -1.93 20.88
N ALA A 116 0.80 -2.74 21.56
CA ALA A 116 1.70 -3.69 20.90
C ALA A 116 0.96 -4.82 20.14
N GLU A 117 -0.16 -5.31 20.67
CA GLU A 117 -0.84 -6.48 20.11
C GLU A 117 -1.47 -6.23 18.73
N PRO A 118 -2.20 -5.10 18.50
CA PRO A 118 -2.68 -4.78 17.17
C PRO A 118 -1.54 -4.47 16.18
N VAL A 119 -0.35 -4.02 16.62
CA VAL A 119 0.81 -3.89 15.73
C VAL A 119 1.22 -5.25 15.18
N LYS A 120 1.31 -6.29 16.02
CA LYS A 120 1.64 -7.65 15.57
C LYS A 120 0.60 -8.17 14.60
N ALA A 121 -0.69 -8.00 14.92
CA ALA A 121 -1.79 -8.42 14.06
C ALA A 121 -1.74 -7.70 12.70
N GLU A 122 -1.44 -6.40 12.70
CA GLU A 122 -1.34 -5.60 11.48
C GLU A 122 -0.19 -6.05 10.58
N LEU A 123 0.99 -6.35 11.15
CA LEU A 123 2.16 -6.83 10.40
C LEU A 123 1.86 -8.12 9.61
N LEU A 124 1.05 -9.02 10.17
CA LEU A 124 0.62 -10.24 9.51
C LEU A 124 -0.51 -9.97 8.52
N ARG A 125 -1.54 -9.23 8.97
CA ARG A 125 -2.74 -8.96 8.17
C ARG A 125 -2.43 -8.24 6.88
N GLN A 126 -1.54 -7.24 6.91
CA GLN A 126 -1.22 -6.43 5.74
C GLN A 126 -0.57 -7.22 4.59
N LEU A 127 0.01 -8.40 4.84
CA LEU A 127 0.64 -9.21 3.78
C LEU A 127 -0.38 -9.74 2.77
N CYS A 128 -1.61 -9.99 3.23
CA CYS A 128 -2.69 -10.57 2.42
C CYS A 128 -3.86 -9.61 2.17
N ASN A 129 -3.77 -8.36 2.64
CA ASN A 129 -4.85 -7.38 2.56
C ASN A 129 -4.32 -6.02 2.05
N GLY A 130 -5.16 -5.32 1.29
CA GLY A 130 -4.79 -4.09 0.59
C GLY A 130 -4.45 -2.91 1.51
N VAL A 131 -3.56 -2.05 1.02
CA VAL A 131 -3.09 -0.84 1.70
C VAL A 131 -4.02 0.33 1.40
N GLN A 132 -4.60 0.88 2.45
CA GLN A 132 -5.55 2.00 2.51
C GLN A 132 -4.84 3.36 2.58
N TRP A 133 -3.75 3.56 1.84
CA TRP A 133 -2.89 4.73 1.99
C TRP A 133 -3.62 6.08 1.86
N GLN A 134 -4.51 6.21 0.87
CA GLN A 134 -5.33 7.41 0.70
C GLN A 134 -6.13 7.72 1.99
N ARG A 135 -6.84 6.71 2.49
CA ARG A 135 -7.65 6.83 3.71
C ARG A 135 -6.78 7.11 4.94
N SER A 136 -5.57 6.54 5.01
CA SER A 136 -4.62 6.81 6.10
C SER A 136 -4.17 8.27 6.12
N VAL A 137 -3.90 8.87 4.96
CA VAL A 137 -3.54 10.29 4.86
C VAL A 137 -4.73 11.19 5.17
N GLU A 138 -5.91 10.87 4.63
CA GLU A 138 -7.15 11.60 4.94
C GLU A 138 -7.46 11.57 6.45
N PHE A 139 -7.27 10.41 7.11
CA PHE A 139 -7.39 10.30 8.56
C PHE A 139 -6.44 11.26 9.28
N MET A 140 -5.13 11.22 8.94
CA MET A 140 -4.14 12.09 9.59
C MET A 140 -4.46 13.57 9.39
N ILE A 141 -4.91 13.98 8.21
CA ILE A 141 -5.31 15.37 7.94
C ILE A 141 -6.52 15.78 8.81
N ASN A 142 -7.52 14.91 8.88
CA ASN A 142 -8.72 15.16 9.70
C ASN A 142 -8.40 15.20 11.20
N ASP A 143 -7.33 14.53 11.63
CA ASP A 143 -6.78 14.57 12.99
C ASP A 143 -5.84 15.78 13.22
N GLY A 144 -5.74 16.70 12.26
CA GLY A 144 -5.01 17.96 12.40
C GLY A 144 -3.56 17.95 11.88
N VAL A 145 -3.10 16.86 11.27
CA VAL A 145 -1.75 16.82 10.66
C VAL A 145 -1.72 17.70 9.41
N SER A 146 -0.86 18.73 9.44
CA SER A 146 -0.67 19.68 8.33
C SER A 146 0.71 19.60 7.67
N ILE A 147 1.66 18.90 8.29
CA ILE A 147 3.02 18.71 7.79
C ILE A 147 3.35 17.22 7.78
N PHE A 148 3.69 16.70 6.61
CA PHE A 148 4.14 15.33 6.41
C PHE A 148 5.62 15.30 6.09
N ILE A 149 6.34 14.38 6.71
CA ILE A 149 7.78 14.17 6.48
C ILE A 149 7.96 12.74 5.96
N GLU A 150 8.32 12.61 4.68
CA GLU A 150 8.69 11.33 4.06
C GLU A 150 10.14 11.02 4.39
N ILE A 151 10.37 9.98 5.19
CA ILE A 151 11.70 9.52 5.58
C ILE A 151 12.09 8.33 4.71
N GLY A 152 13.22 8.44 4.00
CA GLY A 152 13.72 7.44 3.08
C GLY A 152 13.89 7.94 1.64
N PRO A 153 14.48 7.11 0.76
CA PRO A 153 14.86 7.52 -0.58
C PRO A 153 13.65 7.82 -1.47
N GLY A 154 13.80 8.82 -2.34
CA GLY A 154 12.76 9.21 -3.29
C GLY A 154 11.71 10.14 -2.68
N LYS A 155 10.64 10.42 -3.43
CA LYS A 155 9.58 11.39 -3.06
C LYS A 155 8.19 10.89 -3.41
N VAL A 156 8.00 9.57 -3.41
CA VAL A 156 6.77 8.93 -3.89
C VAL A 156 5.62 9.31 -2.96
N LEU A 157 5.79 9.11 -1.66
CA LEU A 157 4.72 9.36 -0.69
C LEU A 157 4.35 10.84 -0.64
N SER A 158 5.35 11.74 -0.69
CA SER A 158 5.12 13.18 -0.78
C SER A 158 4.30 13.55 -2.03
N GLY A 159 4.58 12.90 -3.17
CA GLY A 159 3.81 13.07 -4.40
C GLY A 159 2.37 12.60 -4.25
N LEU A 160 2.14 11.44 -3.62
CA LEU A 160 0.80 10.90 -3.36
C LEU A 160 0.00 11.79 -2.40
N ILE A 161 0.62 12.22 -1.30
CA ILE A 161 0.00 13.12 -0.31
C ILE A 161 -0.49 14.40 -0.98
N ARG A 162 0.34 15.03 -1.83
CA ARG A 162 -0.08 16.23 -2.59
C ARG A 162 -1.22 16.00 -3.58
N ARG A 163 -1.41 14.77 -4.06
CA ARG A 163 -2.57 14.40 -4.89
C ARG A 163 -3.83 14.18 -4.06
N ILE A 164 -3.68 13.77 -2.81
CA ILE A 164 -4.79 13.60 -1.86
C ILE A 164 -5.26 14.97 -1.36
N ASN A 165 -4.32 15.82 -0.93
CA ASN A 165 -4.61 17.16 -0.46
C ASN A 165 -3.43 18.10 -0.81
N ARG A 166 -3.71 19.22 -1.49
CA ARG A 166 -2.69 20.17 -1.95
C ARG A 166 -2.29 21.21 -0.90
N ASP A 167 -3.08 21.35 0.16
CA ASP A 167 -2.91 22.39 1.18
C ASP A 167 -1.93 21.98 2.28
N VAL A 168 -1.62 20.69 2.39
CA VAL A 168 -0.66 20.18 3.37
C VAL A 168 0.79 20.35 2.90
N LYS A 169 1.69 20.61 3.86
CA LYS A 169 3.12 20.70 3.60
C LYS A 169 3.72 19.30 3.54
N THR A 170 4.59 19.04 2.56
CA THR A 170 5.36 17.80 2.47
C THR A 170 6.86 18.12 2.45
N LEU A 171 7.63 17.39 3.25
CA LEU A 171 9.08 17.40 3.30
C LEU A 171 9.58 15.99 3.02
N ASN A 172 10.79 15.86 2.47
CA ASN A 172 11.42 14.56 2.27
C ASN A 172 12.85 14.57 2.82
N ILE A 173 13.17 13.55 3.61
CA ILE A 173 14.48 13.28 4.17
C ILE A 173 15.02 12.02 3.48
N GLY A 174 15.61 12.20 2.30
CA GLY A 174 16.14 11.10 1.49
C GLY A 174 17.58 10.70 1.79
N ASP A 175 18.37 11.62 2.33
CA ASP A 175 19.79 11.48 2.63
C ASP A 175 20.20 12.39 3.79
N ALA A 176 21.48 12.30 4.19
CA ALA A 176 22.03 13.09 5.28
C ALA A 176 22.09 14.60 4.97
N GLU A 177 22.10 14.99 3.70
CA GLU A 177 22.14 16.40 3.29
C GLU A 177 20.75 17.03 3.46
N ALA A 178 19.70 16.29 3.13
CA ALA A 178 18.31 16.69 3.32
C ALA A 178 17.99 17.03 4.78
N ILE A 179 18.63 16.37 5.76
CA ILE A 179 18.47 16.67 7.20
C ILE A 179 18.87 18.12 7.52
N LYS A 180 19.93 18.61 6.88
CA LYS A 180 20.45 19.97 7.15
C LYS A 180 19.48 21.06 6.71
N ASN A 181 18.57 20.76 5.78
CA ASN A 181 17.62 21.70 5.21
C ASN A 181 16.27 21.76 5.95
N ILE A 182 16.16 21.10 7.12
CA ILE A 182 14.93 21.01 7.92
C ILE A 182 14.93 22.00 9.09
N VAL A 183 16.07 22.63 9.37
CA VAL A 183 16.25 23.65 10.42
C VAL A 183 15.84 25.03 9.91
#